data_AF-A0A5N5L6M7-F1
#
_entry.id   AF-A0A5N5L6M7-F1
#
_cell.length_a   1.000
_cell.length_b   1.000
_cell.length_c   1.000
_cell.angle_alpha   90.00
_cell.angle_beta   90.00
_cell.angle_gamma   90.00
#
_symmetry.space_group_name_H-M   'P 1'
#
loop_
_entity.id
_entity.type
_entity.pdbx_description
1 polymer ?
#
loop_
_entity_poly.entity_id
_entity_poly.type
_entity_poly.pdbx_seq_one_letter_code
_entity_poly.pdbx_strand_id
1 'polypeptide(L)'
;MQYDFHYLNTLLTKGHAWKAVATSSGNVHWTNYEEVKFLPPAGFALHVLLAMAFAKLGLGLRFRQNLSFADSDSDPGRIPRARHIEIDPRIRTADFWRSHSRRNLFILDEMLPAFLVFVLEWASARAPIRGIFSLQRAALGQRQGERLGVGFRSLSTQAPSNAGAPQPPPPPPPPEKTHFGGLKDEDRIFTNLYGMQDPFLKGAMKRGDWHRTKDLVLKGTDWIVNEVKKSGLRGRGGAGFPSGLKWSFMPKTSDGRPSYLVVNADESEPGTCKDREIMRHDPHKLLEGCLIAGVGMRASAAYIYIRGEYVNERLNLERARKEAYEAGLLGKNACGSDYDFDVHIHYGAGAYICGEETALLESLEGKQGKPRLKPPFPANAGLYGCPTTVTNVETVAVSPTILRRGPEWFASFGRKNNSGTKLFCVSGHVNKPCTVEEEMSIPLKELIERHCGGVRGGWDNLLAVIPGGSSVPLLPKHICDDVLMDYDALKAVTSGLGTAAVIVMDKSTDVVDAIARLSYFYKHESCGQCTPCREGTGWLWMIMERLKVGNAKLEEIDMLQEVTKQIEGHTICALGDAAAWPVQGLIRHFRPELERRIKERAEKELLEASA
;
A
#
# COMPACT_ATOMS: atom_id res chain seq x y z
N MET A 1 -57.49 -8.95 27.12
CA MET A 1 -57.01 -8.51 28.46
C MET A 1 -55.54 -8.17 28.33
N GLN A 2 -55.19 -6.98 28.82
CA GLN A 2 -53.88 -6.34 28.82
C GLN A 2 -52.83 -7.06 29.68
N TYR A 3 -51.59 -6.53 29.58
CA TYR A 3 -50.39 -6.66 30.41
C TYR A 3 -49.29 -7.60 29.86
N ASP A 4 -48.01 -7.21 29.74
CA ASP A 4 -47.37 -5.89 29.82
C ASP A 4 -45.95 -6.01 29.21
N PHE A 5 -45.56 -5.02 28.40
CA PHE A 5 -44.27 -4.97 27.69
C PHE A 5 -43.21 -4.30 28.60
N HIS A 6 -42.76 -4.97 29.66
CA HIS A 6 -41.76 -4.37 30.56
C HIS A 6 -40.75 -5.30 31.24
N TYR A 7 -40.54 -6.53 30.76
CA TYR A 7 -39.57 -7.46 31.38
C TYR A 7 -38.36 -7.85 30.49
N LEU A 8 -38.34 -7.45 29.23
CA LEU A 8 -37.26 -7.81 28.29
C LEU A 8 -36.15 -6.76 28.15
N ASN A 9 -36.31 -5.57 28.75
CA ASN A 9 -35.34 -4.48 28.62
C ASN A 9 -34.36 -4.35 29.81
N THR A 10 -34.40 -5.28 30.78
CA THR A 10 -33.56 -5.23 32.00
C THR A 10 -32.61 -6.43 32.13
N LEU A 11 -32.55 -7.33 31.14
CA LEU A 11 -31.70 -8.54 31.19
C LEU A 11 -30.49 -8.52 30.24
N LEU A 12 -30.26 -7.42 29.51
CA LEU A 12 -29.09 -7.25 28.64
C LEU A 12 -27.96 -6.40 29.27
N THR A 13 -27.98 -6.17 30.58
CA THR A 13 -27.00 -5.32 31.27
C THR A 13 -26.16 -6.01 32.34
N LYS A 14 -26.10 -7.34 32.42
CA LYS A 14 -25.11 -8.04 33.27
C LYS A 14 -24.54 -9.27 32.59
N GLY A 15 -23.26 -9.20 32.22
CA GLY A 15 -22.52 -10.28 31.56
C GLY A 15 -22.33 -11.50 32.46
N HIS A 16 -23.13 -12.54 32.22
CA HIS A 16 -22.92 -13.87 32.77
C HIS A 16 -22.99 -14.91 31.65
N ALA A 17 -21.92 -15.69 31.47
CA ALA A 17 -21.83 -16.77 30.50
C ALA A 17 -22.38 -18.08 31.10
N TRP A 18 -23.20 -18.79 30.35
CA TRP A 18 -23.81 -20.07 30.73
C TRP A 18 -23.25 -21.22 29.89
N LYS A 19 -23.09 -22.42 30.47
CA LYS A 19 -22.71 -23.63 29.74
C LYS A 19 -23.84 -24.67 29.84
N ALA A 20 -24.23 -25.24 28.72
CA ALA A 20 -25.13 -26.39 28.66
C ALA A 20 -24.35 -27.67 28.95
N VAL A 21 -24.84 -28.50 29.87
CA VAL A 21 -24.28 -29.83 30.14
C VAL A 21 -25.35 -30.87 29.85
N ALA A 22 -25.05 -31.78 28.92
CA ALA A 22 -25.90 -32.91 28.59
C ALA A 22 -25.56 -34.09 29.52
N THR A 23 -26.59 -34.68 30.13
CA THR A 23 -26.44 -35.90 30.92
C THR A 23 -26.63 -37.13 30.04
N SER A 24 -26.12 -38.29 30.49
CA SER A 24 -26.18 -39.56 29.75
C SER A 24 -27.59 -40.11 29.51
N SER A 25 -28.64 -39.45 30.02
CA SER A 25 -30.05 -39.73 29.76
C SER A 25 -30.72 -38.75 28.79
N GLY A 26 -29.97 -37.80 28.20
CA GLY A 26 -30.44 -36.95 27.10
C GLY A 26 -31.13 -35.64 27.51
N ASN A 27 -31.16 -35.30 28.80
CA ASN A 27 -31.65 -33.98 29.27
C ASN A 27 -30.50 -32.97 29.42
N VAL A 28 -30.77 -31.71 29.04
CA VAL A 28 -29.84 -30.58 29.10
C VAL A 28 -30.22 -29.66 30.27
N HIS A 29 -29.26 -29.39 31.15
CA HIS A 29 -29.41 -28.42 32.24
C HIS A 29 -28.39 -27.27 32.09
N TRP A 30 -28.78 -26.08 32.60
CA TRP A 30 -27.97 -24.86 32.59
C TRP A 30 -27.46 -24.57 34.00
N THR A 31 -26.14 -24.39 34.15
CA THR A 31 -25.51 -24.12 35.46
C THR A 31 -24.58 -22.91 35.40
N ASN A 32 -24.48 -22.16 36.51
CA ASN A 32 -23.58 -21.02 36.66
C ASN A 32 -22.12 -21.46 36.86
N TYR A 33 -21.18 -20.62 36.39
CA TYR A 33 -19.75 -20.88 36.37
C TYR A 33 -19.09 -20.39 37.69
N GLU A 34 -18.65 -21.31 38.55
CA GLU A 34 -17.63 -21.06 39.59
C GLU A 34 -16.47 -22.05 39.44
N GLU A 35 -15.28 -21.60 39.80
CA GLU A 35 -13.95 -22.15 39.52
C GLU A 35 -13.78 -23.67 39.75
N VAL A 36 -13.30 -24.39 38.73
CA VAL A 36 -12.60 -25.68 38.94
C VAL A 36 -11.39 -25.78 38.01
N LYS A 37 -10.20 -25.88 38.61
CA LYS A 37 -8.92 -26.24 37.95
C LYS A 37 -8.93 -27.72 37.54
N PHE A 38 -8.62 -28.04 36.28
CA PHE A 38 -8.14 -29.37 35.89
C PHE A 38 -7.09 -29.28 34.77
N LEU A 39 -5.94 -29.93 35.02
CA LEU A 39 -4.86 -30.22 34.05
C LEU A 39 -5.37 -31.20 32.96
N PRO A 40 -4.94 -31.10 31.70
CA PRO A 40 -5.33 -32.06 30.66
C PRO A 40 -4.46 -33.34 30.70
N PRO A 41 -5.03 -34.53 30.45
CA PRO A 41 -4.24 -35.75 30.31
C PRO A 41 -3.53 -35.78 28.95
N ALA A 42 -2.28 -36.21 28.98
CA ALA A 42 -1.38 -36.40 27.83
C ALA A 42 -1.87 -37.53 26.91
N GLY A 43 -2.93 -37.28 26.13
CA GLY A 43 -3.46 -38.22 25.14
C GLY A 43 -4.23 -37.56 23.98
N PHE A 44 -4.74 -36.34 24.19
CA PHE A 44 -5.53 -35.63 23.18
C PHE A 44 -4.69 -34.90 22.12
N ALA A 45 -3.48 -34.46 22.49
CA ALA A 45 -2.56 -33.79 21.57
C ALA A 45 -1.99 -34.73 20.48
N LEU A 46 -1.86 -36.03 20.78
CA LEU A 46 -1.27 -37.01 19.87
C LEU A 46 -2.20 -37.36 18.69
N HIS A 47 -3.51 -37.38 18.92
CA HIS A 47 -4.50 -37.70 17.88
C HIS A 47 -4.68 -36.56 16.86
N VAL A 48 -4.59 -35.31 17.30
CA VAL A 48 -4.68 -34.13 16.43
C VAL A 48 -3.43 -33.98 15.57
N LEU A 49 -2.24 -34.26 16.15
CA LEU A 49 -0.97 -34.23 15.41
C LEU A 49 -0.87 -35.35 14.36
N LEU A 50 -1.38 -36.55 14.67
CA LEU A 50 -1.46 -37.66 13.69
C LEU A 50 -2.44 -37.35 12.56
N ALA A 51 -3.62 -36.79 12.85
CA ALA A 51 -4.59 -36.39 11.82
C ALA A 51 -4.03 -35.32 10.85
N MET A 52 -3.26 -34.37 11.37
CA MET A 52 -2.57 -33.36 10.55
C MET A 52 -1.41 -33.94 9.73
N ALA A 53 -0.72 -34.97 10.25
CA ALA A 53 0.34 -35.67 9.53
C ALA A 53 -0.22 -36.50 8.35
N PHE A 54 -1.36 -37.17 8.53
CA PHE A 54 -2.03 -37.92 7.45
C PHE A 54 -2.59 -37.01 6.35
N ALA A 55 -3.10 -35.82 6.70
CA ALA A 55 -3.55 -34.82 5.73
C ALA A 55 -2.41 -34.24 4.87
N LYS A 56 -1.19 -34.15 5.42
CA LYS A 56 0.01 -33.69 4.69
C LYS A 56 0.61 -34.75 3.75
N LEU A 57 0.29 -36.03 3.94
CA LEU A 57 0.86 -37.15 3.17
C LEU A 57 -0.03 -37.64 2.01
N GLY A 58 -1.16 -36.97 1.73
CA GLY A 58 -1.91 -37.18 0.49
C GLY A 58 -2.60 -38.56 0.35
N LEU A 59 -2.80 -39.30 1.43
CA LEU A 59 -3.59 -40.53 1.42
C LEU A 59 -5.08 -40.19 1.66
N GLY A 60 -5.78 -39.89 0.58
CA GLY A 60 -7.21 -39.54 0.61
C GLY A 60 -8.12 -40.76 0.79
N LEU A 61 -8.95 -40.75 1.84
CA LEU A 61 -10.23 -41.47 1.87
C LEU A 61 -11.31 -40.50 1.39
N ARG A 62 -11.88 -40.75 0.20
CA ARG A 62 -13.00 -39.98 -0.36
C ARG A 62 -14.29 -40.29 0.40
N PHE A 63 -14.91 -39.28 0.98
CA PHE A 63 -16.37 -39.25 1.19
C PHE A 63 -16.95 -38.20 0.25
N ARG A 64 -17.82 -38.66 -0.66
CA ARG A 64 -18.61 -37.82 -1.57
C ARG A 64 -19.99 -37.64 -0.92
N GLN A 65 -20.37 -36.42 -0.59
CA GLN A 65 -21.79 -36.06 -0.43
C GLN A 65 -22.07 -34.84 -1.31
N ASN A 66 -22.86 -35.08 -2.35
CA ASN A 66 -23.51 -34.07 -3.15
C ASN A 66 -24.67 -33.49 -2.32
N LEU A 67 -24.74 -32.18 -2.16
CA LEU A 67 -25.98 -31.49 -1.82
C LEU A 67 -26.09 -30.23 -2.68
N SER A 68 -26.96 -30.32 -3.68
CA SER A 68 -27.55 -29.23 -4.43
C SER A 68 -28.63 -28.57 -3.58
N PHE A 69 -28.65 -27.23 -3.53
CA PHE A 69 -29.80 -26.47 -3.07
C PHE A 69 -30.82 -26.40 -4.21
N ALA A 70 -32.03 -26.90 -3.95
CA ALA A 70 -33.23 -26.67 -4.74
C ALA A 70 -34.37 -26.30 -3.78
N ASP A 71 -35.26 -25.47 -4.29
CA ASP A 71 -36.22 -24.63 -3.59
C ASP A 71 -37.17 -25.32 -2.63
N SER A 72 -37.68 -24.50 -1.71
CA SER A 72 -38.77 -24.76 -0.78
C SER A 72 -40.06 -25.13 -1.52
N ASP A 73 -40.67 -26.27 -1.14
CA ASP A 73 -42.13 -26.36 -0.97
C ASP A 73 -42.52 -27.60 -0.13
N SER A 74 -43.62 -27.41 0.60
CA SER A 74 -44.36 -28.22 1.58
C SER A 74 -44.40 -29.76 1.46
N ASP A 75 -44.28 -30.49 2.61
CA ASP A 75 -45.28 -31.45 3.17
C ASP A 75 -44.71 -32.22 4.41
N PRO A 76 -45.36 -32.28 5.59
CA PRO A 76 -44.82 -32.98 6.76
C PRO A 76 -45.43 -34.39 6.92
N GLY A 77 -44.64 -35.44 6.69
CA GLY A 77 -44.97 -36.76 7.24
C GLY A 77 -44.40 -37.97 6.51
N ARG A 78 -43.19 -38.42 6.91
CA ARG A 78 -42.81 -39.85 6.96
C ARG A 78 -41.41 -40.06 7.52
N ILE A 79 -41.31 -40.94 8.51
CA ILE A 79 -40.05 -41.47 9.08
C ILE A 79 -39.72 -42.80 8.37
N PRO A 80 -38.48 -43.02 7.89
CA PRO A 80 -38.01 -44.37 7.58
C PRO A 80 -36.86 -44.85 8.49
N ARG A 81 -36.94 -46.15 8.82
CA ARG A 81 -36.10 -46.94 9.73
C ARG A 81 -34.73 -47.33 9.15
N ALA A 82 -33.77 -47.57 10.04
CA ALA A 82 -32.42 -48.06 9.78
C ALA A 82 -32.35 -49.51 9.27
N ARG A 83 -31.35 -49.82 8.41
CA ARG A 83 -30.84 -51.18 8.18
C ARG A 83 -29.31 -51.21 8.14
N HIS A 84 -28.77 -52.25 8.76
CA HIS A 84 -27.36 -52.64 8.85
C HIS A 84 -26.71 -52.96 7.50
N ILE A 85 -25.38 -52.80 7.44
CA ILE A 85 -24.52 -53.30 6.35
C ILE A 85 -23.43 -54.19 6.98
N GLU A 86 -23.29 -55.39 6.44
CA GLU A 86 -22.28 -56.42 6.72
C GLU A 86 -21.17 -56.34 5.65
N ILE A 87 -19.92 -56.70 5.98
CA ILE A 87 -18.75 -56.59 5.08
C ILE A 87 -18.18 -57.98 4.78
N ASP A 88 -18.00 -58.30 3.48
CA ASP A 88 -17.26 -59.48 2.99
C ASP A 88 -15.85 -59.07 2.52
N PRO A 89 -14.76 -59.75 2.95
CA PRO A 89 -13.40 -59.43 2.54
C PRO A 89 -12.92 -60.36 1.43
N ARG A 90 -12.74 -59.83 0.21
CA ARG A 90 -11.85 -60.42 -0.81
C ARG A 90 -11.61 -59.43 -1.95
N ILE A 91 -10.35 -59.08 -2.20
CA ILE A 91 -9.67 -59.03 -3.52
C ILE A 91 -8.25 -58.46 -3.33
N ARG A 92 -7.26 -59.24 -3.81
CA ARG A 92 -5.83 -58.92 -3.89
C ARG A 92 -5.47 -58.39 -5.29
N THR A 93 -4.51 -57.46 -5.31
CA THR A 93 -3.48 -57.13 -6.31
C THR A 93 -3.55 -57.74 -7.72
N ALA A 94 -3.58 -56.89 -8.77
CA ALA A 94 -2.48 -56.68 -9.74
C ALA A 94 -2.98 -55.96 -11.01
N ASP A 95 -2.07 -55.21 -11.63
CA ASP A 95 -2.06 -54.70 -13.01
C ASP A 95 -2.99 -53.55 -13.42
N PHE A 96 -2.46 -52.32 -13.33
CA PHE A 96 -2.50 -51.41 -14.49
C PHE A 96 -1.41 -50.32 -14.40
N TRP A 97 -0.15 -50.69 -14.66
CA TRP A 97 0.89 -49.75 -15.05
C TRP A 97 0.76 -49.46 -16.55
N ARG A 98 0.36 -48.23 -16.91
CA ARG A 98 0.84 -47.46 -18.08
C ARG A 98 0.01 -46.19 -18.21
N SER A 99 0.57 -45.06 -17.78
CA SER A 99 1.01 -43.98 -18.67
C SER A 99 1.06 -42.64 -17.92
N HIS A 100 2.16 -41.92 -18.17
CA HIS A 100 2.36 -40.48 -17.94
C HIS A 100 2.41 -39.97 -16.49
N SER A 101 3.36 -39.14 -16.06
CA SER A 101 4.74 -38.79 -16.46
C SER A 101 5.11 -37.62 -15.56
N ARG A 102 6.23 -37.76 -14.85
CA ARG A 102 7.15 -36.70 -14.39
C ARG A 102 6.55 -35.35 -13.92
N ARG A 103 6.55 -35.14 -12.60
CA ARG A 103 7.11 -33.95 -11.93
C ARG A 103 7.27 -34.22 -10.43
N ASN A 104 8.39 -33.76 -9.88
CA ASN A 104 8.76 -33.64 -8.46
C ASN A 104 9.41 -34.86 -7.80
N LEU A 105 10.70 -35.04 -8.10
CA LEU A 105 11.68 -35.65 -7.20
C LEU A 105 12.79 -34.62 -7.03
N PHE A 106 12.85 -33.93 -5.89
CA PHE A 106 14.02 -33.30 -5.27
C PHE A 106 13.52 -32.60 -4.00
N ILE A 107 14.12 -32.95 -2.87
CA ILE A 107 13.91 -32.53 -1.46
C ILE A 107 13.60 -33.78 -0.63
N LEU A 108 14.67 -34.48 -0.27
CA LEU A 108 14.85 -35.29 0.94
C LEU A 108 16.20 -36.01 0.80
N ASP A 109 17.26 -35.21 0.86
CA ASP A 109 18.57 -35.65 1.34
C ASP A 109 19.26 -34.39 1.89
N GLU A 110 20.04 -34.55 2.96
CA GLU A 110 20.70 -33.49 3.74
C GLU A 110 19.89 -32.81 4.87
N MET A 111 19.45 -33.60 5.85
CA MET A 111 19.41 -33.13 7.25
C MET A 111 19.72 -34.29 8.21
N LEU A 112 20.99 -34.68 8.30
CA LEU A 112 21.67 -35.20 9.50
C LEU A 112 23.10 -35.59 9.09
N PRO A 113 24.11 -34.76 9.44
CA PRO A 113 24.79 -35.00 10.71
C PRO A 113 25.16 -33.70 11.44
N ALA A 114 24.42 -33.38 12.51
CA ALA A 114 24.80 -32.42 13.54
C ALA A 114 24.97 -33.18 14.86
N PHE A 115 25.98 -34.04 14.94
CA PHE A 115 26.37 -34.74 16.17
C PHE A 115 27.81 -35.28 16.06
N LEU A 116 28.78 -34.39 15.79
CA LEU A 116 30.20 -34.60 16.12
C LEU A 116 30.95 -33.26 15.98
N VAL A 117 31.99 -33.07 16.79
CA VAL A 117 32.89 -31.90 16.88
C VAL A 117 32.37 -30.76 17.78
N PHE A 118 31.96 -31.17 18.99
CA PHE A 118 32.36 -30.45 20.20
C PHE A 118 33.58 -31.23 20.73
N VAL A 119 34.77 -30.60 20.72
CA VAL A 119 36.09 -30.97 21.31
C VAL A 119 37.22 -30.70 20.30
N LEU A 120 38.12 -29.78 20.66
CA LEU A 120 39.30 -29.23 19.94
C LEU A 120 38.92 -28.18 18.88
N GLU A 121 39.25 -26.89 18.93
CA GLU A 121 40.36 -26.16 19.56
C GLU A 121 39.89 -24.76 20.02
N TRP A 122 40.00 -24.49 21.32
CA TRP A 122 40.06 -23.13 21.84
C TRP A 122 41.20 -23.10 22.85
N ALA A 123 42.43 -22.83 22.39
CA ALA A 123 43.50 -22.37 23.24
C ALA A 123 44.66 -21.74 22.44
N SER A 124 44.84 -20.45 22.70
CA SER A 124 46.12 -19.80 22.95
C SER A 124 46.71 -18.90 21.86
N ALA A 125 46.89 -17.66 22.32
CA ALA A 125 47.55 -16.53 21.70
C ALA A 125 49.05 -16.77 21.44
N ARG A 126 49.60 -15.99 20.50
CA ARG A 126 50.84 -15.19 20.65
C ARG A 126 51.12 -14.37 19.37
N ALA A 127 51.25 -13.06 19.51
CA ALA A 127 52.00 -12.17 18.61
C ALA A 127 53.52 -12.36 18.86
N PRO A 128 54.49 -11.91 18.01
CA PRO A 128 54.76 -10.46 17.83
C PRO A 128 55.43 -9.94 16.51
N ILE A 129 55.24 -8.63 16.26
CA ILE A 129 56.17 -7.56 15.80
C ILE A 129 56.84 -7.58 14.40
N ARG A 130 56.60 -6.47 13.64
CA ARG A 130 57.53 -5.53 12.92
C ARG A 130 56.66 -4.64 11.99
N GLY A 131 56.73 -3.32 11.85
CA GLY A 131 57.49 -2.22 12.43
C GLY A 131 57.31 -0.97 11.51
N ILE A 132 56.93 0.17 12.11
CA ILE A 132 57.36 1.60 11.96
C ILE A 132 57.94 2.06 10.58
N PHE A 133 57.53 3.14 9.89
CA PHE A 133 57.56 4.62 10.11
C PHE A 133 56.72 5.27 8.95
N SER A 134 56.17 6.48 8.97
CA SER A 134 56.77 7.78 9.27
C SER A 134 55.72 8.90 9.42
N LEU A 135 56.01 9.83 10.35
CA LEU A 135 55.42 11.16 10.52
C LEU A 135 55.76 12.12 9.38
N GLN A 136 54.88 13.10 9.11
CA GLN A 136 55.31 14.46 8.81
C GLN A 136 54.29 15.52 9.27
N ARG A 137 54.84 16.59 9.86
CA ARG A 137 54.23 17.82 10.41
C ARG A 137 54.07 18.90 9.32
N ALA A 138 53.07 19.77 9.49
CA ALA A 138 53.13 21.22 9.23
C ALA A 138 52.00 21.89 10.06
N ALA A 139 52.26 22.61 11.16
CA ALA A 139 52.66 24.04 11.28
C ALA A 139 51.65 25.00 10.61
N LEU A 140 50.74 25.63 11.39
CA LEU A 140 50.82 26.95 12.04
C LEU A 140 50.69 28.16 11.09
N GLY A 141 49.67 28.99 11.36
CA GLY A 141 49.47 30.30 10.74
C GLY A 141 48.29 31.07 11.36
N GLN A 142 48.51 31.71 12.51
CA GLN A 142 47.67 32.78 13.04
C GLN A 142 47.80 34.05 12.18
N ARG A 143 46.70 34.79 11.99
CA ARG A 143 46.74 36.26 11.96
C ARG A 143 45.46 36.85 12.55
N GLN A 144 45.61 37.46 13.72
CA GLN A 144 44.74 38.49 14.27
C GLN A 144 44.93 39.80 13.50
N GLY A 145 43.89 40.63 13.48
CA GLY A 145 43.93 42.01 13.04
C GLY A 145 42.75 42.79 13.63
N GLU A 146 42.88 43.16 14.91
CA GLU A 146 42.08 44.23 15.51
C GLU A 146 42.52 45.59 14.96
N ARG A 147 41.55 46.47 14.68
CA ARG A 147 41.76 47.92 14.76
C ARG A 147 40.58 48.57 15.49
N LEU A 148 40.92 49.08 16.67
CA LEU A 148 40.20 50.10 17.43
C LEU A 148 40.05 51.39 16.62
N GLY A 149 38.96 52.13 16.83
CA GLY A 149 38.93 53.55 16.47
C GLY A 149 37.58 54.26 16.51
N VAL A 150 37.27 54.81 17.68
CA VAL A 150 36.56 56.08 17.91
C VAL A 150 35.03 56.10 17.74
N GLY A 151 34.36 56.29 18.89
CA GLY A 151 32.96 56.66 18.96
C GLY A 151 32.72 58.13 18.61
N PHE A 152 31.63 58.36 17.90
CA PHE A 152 30.92 59.64 17.89
C PHE A 152 29.42 59.32 17.97
N ARG A 153 28.78 59.71 19.08
CA ARG A 153 27.32 59.81 19.16
C ARG A 153 26.93 61.13 18.51
N SER A 154 26.28 61.10 17.37
CA SER A 154 25.55 62.23 16.81
C SER A 154 24.08 61.85 16.64
N LEU A 155 23.23 62.43 17.48
CA LEU A 155 21.80 62.57 17.22
C LEU A 155 21.63 63.52 16.03
N SER A 156 21.00 63.08 14.95
CA SER A 156 20.49 63.98 13.92
C SER A 156 19.28 63.36 13.20
N THR A 157 18.12 63.92 13.54
CA THR A 157 17.00 64.29 12.64
C THR A 157 16.85 63.51 11.33
N GLN A 158 15.74 62.76 11.23
CA GLN A 158 15.18 62.31 9.97
C GLN A 158 14.89 63.51 9.05
N ALA A 159 15.41 63.44 7.82
CA ALA A 159 14.98 64.24 6.68
C ALA A 159 14.65 63.29 5.51
N PRO A 160 13.66 63.62 4.66
CA PRO A 160 13.07 62.68 3.71
C PRO A 160 14.00 62.47 2.51
N SER A 161 14.30 61.21 2.18
CA SER A 161 15.07 60.85 1.00
C SER A 161 14.16 60.71 -0.22
N ASN A 162 14.34 61.61 -1.20
CA ASN A 162 13.86 61.44 -2.57
C ASN A 162 14.58 60.26 -3.25
N ALA A 163 13.84 59.62 -4.17
CA ALA A 163 14.19 58.44 -4.93
C ALA A 163 15.39 58.60 -5.88
N GLY A 164 16.06 57.48 -6.19
CA GLY A 164 16.70 57.30 -7.50
C GLY A 164 18.07 56.61 -7.52
N ALA A 165 18.15 55.31 -7.22
CA ALA A 165 19.14 54.43 -7.82
C ALA A 165 18.43 53.13 -8.25
N PRO A 166 18.42 52.75 -9.54
CA PRO A 166 17.83 51.50 -9.96
C PRO A 166 18.63 50.35 -9.34
N GLN A 167 17.94 49.50 -8.57
CA GLN A 167 18.49 48.23 -8.10
C GLN A 167 18.97 47.45 -9.32
N PRO A 168 20.17 46.82 -9.27
CA PRO A 168 20.60 45.94 -10.34
C PRO A 168 19.52 44.86 -10.53
N PRO A 169 19.16 44.53 -11.78
CA PRO A 169 18.16 43.51 -12.03
C PRO A 169 18.57 42.23 -11.31
N PRO A 170 17.62 41.52 -10.67
CA PRO A 170 17.92 40.25 -10.04
C PRO A 170 18.60 39.35 -11.09
N PRO A 171 19.62 38.57 -10.69
CA PRO A 171 20.25 37.65 -11.62
C PRO A 171 19.17 36.80 -12.29
N PRO A 172 19.29 36.54 -13.60
CA PRO A 172 18.32 35.71 -14.30
C PRO A 172 18.15 34.41 -13.52
N PRO A 173 16.91 33.91 -13.36
CA PRO A 173 16.70 32.65 -12.69
C PRO A 173 17.59 31.60 -13.37
N PRO A 174 18.21 30.69 -12.59
CA PRO A 174 19.02 29.63 -13.18
C PRO A 174 18.20 28.92 -14.26
N PRO A 175 18.83 28.51 -15.37
CA PRO A 175 18.13 27.84 -16.45
C PRO A 175 17.34 26.66 -15.88
N GLU A 176 16.04 26.63 -16.18
CA GLU A 176 15.14 25.61 -15.68
C GLU A 176 15.61 24.25 -16.19
N LYS A 177 15.78 23.27 -15.29
CA LYS A 177 16.24 21.92 -15.65
C LYS A 177 15.31 21.35 -16.73
N THR A 178 15.87 20.97 -17.87
CA THR A 178 15.08 20.50 -19.04
C THR A 178 15.09 18.98 -19.22
N HIS A 179 16.05 18.28 -18.59
CA HIS A 179 16.16 16.83 -18.60
C HIS A 179 16.11 16.31 -17.16
N PHE A 180 15.24 15.33 -16.90
CA PHE A 180 15.02 14.74 -15.57
C PHE A 180 15.30 13.24 -15.59
N GLY A 181 15.53 12.66 -14.42
CA GLY A 181 16.00 11.29 -14.27
C GLY A 181 17.51 11.25 -14.00
N GLY A 182 18.01 10.07 -13.66
CA GLY A 182 19.43 9.86 -13.35
C GLY A 182 19.73 10.14 -11.88
N LEU A 183 18.78 9.81 -11.00
CA LEU A 183 18.94 9.89 -9.56
C LEU A 183 20.14 9.04 -9.14
N LYS A 184 21.10 9.68 -8.48
CA LYS A 184 22.29 9.02 -7.97
C LYS A 184 21.93 8.15 -6.77
N ASP A 185 22.73 7.12 -6.52
CA ASP A 185 22.45 6.18 -5.43
C ASP A 185 22.51 6.85 -4.05
N GLU A 186 23.38 7.85 -3.86
CA GLU A 186 23.40 8.65 -2.63
C GLU A 186 22.15 9.50 -2.41
N ASP A 187 21.41 9.82 -3.48
CA ASP A 187 20.18 10.63 -3.45
C ASP A 187 18.92 9.79 -3.26
N ARG A 188 19.01 8.46 -3.36
CA ARG A 188 17.89 7.54 -3.05
C ARG A 188 17.54 7.63 -1.57
N ILE A 189 16.27 7.86 -1.27
CA ILE A 189 15.73 7.89 0.10
C ILE A 189 15.57 6.46 0.63
N PHE A 190 15.11 5.53 -0.21
CA PHE A 190 14.83 4.14 0.15
C PHE A 190 16.05 3.27 -0.15
N THR A 191 17.07 3.42 0.67
CA THR A 191 18.40 2.81 0.45
C THR A 191 18.43 1.30 0.62
N ASN A 192 17.49 0.68 1.34
CA ASN A 192 17.36 -0.77 1.46
C ASN A 192 16.12 -1.30 0.74
N LEU A 193 15.65 -0.63 -0.32
CA LEU A 193 14.42 -1.00 -1.04
C LEU A 193 14.37 -2.48 -1.47
N TYR A 194 15.51 -3.12 -1.71
CA TYR A 194 15.61 -4.52 -2.15
C TYR A 194 15.87 -5.52 -1.03
N GLY A 195 15.97 -5.08 0.23
CA GLY A 195 16.20 -5.97 1.38
C GLY A 195 17.59 -6.59 1.45
N MET A 196 18.59 -5.95 0.86
CA MET A 196 19.98 -6.43 0.81
C MET A 196 20.72 -6.23 2.15
N GLN A 197 20.22 -5.35 3.01
CA GLN A 197 20.75 -5.02 4.31
C GLN A 197 19.73 -5.35 5.41
N ASP A 198 20.18 -5.39 6.66
CA ASP A 198 19.32 -5.59 7.84
C ASP A 198 18.22 -4.49 7.93
N PRO A 199 16.92 -4.84 7.85
CA PRO A 199 15.83 -3.86 7.86
C PRO A 199 15.55 -3.28 9.26
N PHE A 200 16.10 -3.90 10.31
CA PHE A 200 15.82 -3.60 11.72
C PHE A 200 16.77 -2.55 12.30
N LEU A 201 16.59 -2.16 13.57
CA LEU A 201 17.11 -0.92 14.14
C LEU A 201 18.62 -0.73 13.93
N LYS A 202 19.42 -1.77 14.13
CA LYS A 202 20.88 -1.71 13.98
C LYS A 202 21.30 -1.39 12.55
N GLY A 203 20.64 -1.97 11.55
CA GLY A 203 20.85 -1.63 10.14
C GLY A 203 20.29 -0.25 9.79
N ALA A 204 19.09 0.06 10.26
CA ALA A 204 18.40 1.32 10.00
C ALA A 204 19.21 2.55 10.46
N MET A 205 19.76 2.50 11.67
CA MET A 205 20.62 3.56 12.22
C MET A 205 21.86 3.83 11.34
N LYS A 206 22.45 2.79 10.72
CA LYS A 206 23.59 2.95 9.81
C LYS A 206 23.20 3.65 8.51
N ARG A 207 21.94 3.50 8.08
CA ARG A 207 21.38 4.18 6.90
C ARG A 207 20.89 5.60 7.22
N GLY A 208 21.00 6.04 8.48
CA GLY A 208 20.62 7.37 8.92
C GLY A 208 19.17 7.50 9.40
N ASP A 209 18.44 6.39 9.56
CA ASP A 209 17.13 6.41 10.21
C ASP A 209 17.31 6.71 11.70
N TRP A 210 16.35 7.42 12.28
CA TRP A 210 16.38 7.92 13.67
C TRP A 210 17.55 8.86 13.99
N HIS A 211 18.26 9.35 12.97
CA HIS A 211 19.36 10.29 13.17
C HIS A 211 18.84 11.66 13.61
N ARG A 212 19.14 12.05 14.85
CA ARG A 212 18.79 13.36 15.43
C ARG A 212 17.30 13.68 15.36
N THR A 213 16.44 12.66 15.40
CA THR A 213 14.98 12.83 15.37
C THR A 213 14.49 13.71 16.53
N LYS A 214 15.11 13.58 17.71
CA LYS A 214 14.85 14.48 18.85
C LYS A 214 14.97 15.96 18.47
N ASP A 215 16.04 16.34 17.76
CA ASP A 215 16.25 17.73 17.34
C ASP A 215 15.16 18.19 16.38
N LEU A 216 14.71 17.32 15.47
CA LEU A 216 13.62 17.61 14.54
C LEU A 216 12.29 17.81 15.27
N VAL A 217 12.00 16.97 16.28
CA VAL A 217 10.80 17.11 17.11
C VAL A 217 10.84 18.42 17.90
N LEU A 218 12.00 18.77 18.49
CA LEU A 218 12.17 19.99 19.29
C LEU A 218 12.13 21.28 18.45
N LYS A 219 12.39 21.23 17.14
CA LYS A 219 12.15 22.38 16.24
C LYS A 219 10.66 22.72 16.11
N GLY A 220 9.77 21.79 16.45
CA GLY A 220 8.34 22.03 16.62
C GLY A 220 7.49 21.85 15.35
N THR A 221 6.18 21.73 15.59
CA THR A 221 5.13 21.46 14.58
C THR A 221 5.15 22.43 13.40
N ASP A 222 5.21 23.74 13.65
CA ASP A 222 5.09 24.75 12.59
C ASP A 222 6.34 24.76 11.69
N TRP A 223 7.53 24.50 12.26
CA TRP A 223 8.74 24.33 11.47
C TRP A 223 8.63 23.10 10.55
N ILE A 224 8.24 21.95 11.09
CA ILE A 224 8.08 20.70 10.32
C ILE A 224 7.10 20.91 9.14
N VAL A 225 5.92 21.49 9.41
CA VAL A 225 4.91 21.73 8.37
C VAL A 225 5.42 22.69 7.31
N ASN A 226 6.13 23.75 7.69
CA ASN A 226 6.67 24.73 6.74
C ASN A 226 7.77 24.13 5.85
N GLU A 227 8.67 23.32 6.40
CA GLU A 227 9.70 22.66 5.61
C GLU A 227 9.11 21.64 4.63
N VAL A 228 8.09 20.88 5.04
CA VAL A 228 7.38 19.95 4.14
C VAL A 228 6.55 20.68 3.09
N LYS A 229 6.04 21.89 3.37
CA LYS A 229 5.46 22.76 2.34
C LYS A 229 6.52 23.24 1.35
N LYS A 230 7.67 23.69 1.87
CA LYS A 230 8.79 24.21 1.08
C LYS A 230 9.42 23.16 0.17
N SER A 231 9.44 21.90 0.59
CA SER A 231 9.95 20.80 -0.23
C SER A 231 9.09 20.49 -1.46
N GLY A 232 7.85 20.98 -1.51
CA GLY A 232 6.93 20.70 -2.62
C GLY A 232 6.41 19.26 -2.64
N LEU A 233 6.53 18.51 -1.53
CA LEU A 233 6.06 17.13 -1.45
C LEU A 233 4.56 17.01 -1.75
N ARG A 234 4.22 16.24 -2.78
CA ARG A 234 2.84 15.85 -3.12
C ARG A 234 2.54 14.42 -2.68
N GLY A 235 1.30 14.17 -2.27
CA GLY A 235 0.88 12.89 -1.73
C GLY A 235 1.07 11.73 -2.70
N ARG A 236 1.80 10.70 -2.27
CA ARG A 236 2.26 9.57 -3.08
C ARG A 236 1.26 8.41 -3.20
N GLY A 237 0.03 8.58 -2.71
CA GLY A 237 -1.01 7.55 -2.71
C GLY A 237 -1.98 7.59 -3.89
N GLY A 238 -1.90 8.57 -4.79
CA GLY A 238 -2.82 8.67 -5.93
C GLY A 238 -3.18 10.11 -6.31
N ALA A 239 -3.87 10.79 -5.39
CA ALA A 239 -4.45 12.11 -5.63
C ALA A 239 -3.43 13.26 -5.82
N GLY A 240 -2.16 13.07 -5.42
CA GLY A 240 -1.12 14.08 -5.60
C GLY A 240 -1.36 15.39 -4.83
N PHE A 241 -2.13 15.37 -3.74
CA PHE A 241 -2.41 16.57 -2.95
C PHE A 241 -1.16 17.08 -2.22
N PRO A 242 -0.86 18.40 -2.16
CA PRO A 242 0.32 18.92 -1.46
C PRO A 242 0.34 18.55 0.03
N SER A 243 1.34 17.79 0.47
CA SER A 243 1.34 17.11 1.77
C SER A 243 1.48 18.09 2.93
N GLY A 244 2.41 19.04 2.85
CA GLY A 244 2.56 20.06 3.89
C GLY A 244 1.32 20.94 4.04
N LEU A 245 0.60 21.21 2.94
CA LEU A 245 -0.71 21.89 3.01
C LEU A 245 -1.75 21.01 3.73
N LYS A 246 -1.82 19.72 3.39
CA LYS A 246 -2.72 18.76 4.04
C LYS A 246 -2.51 18.72 5.54
N TRP A 247 -1.25 18.67 5.98
CA TRP A 247 -0.89 18.61 7.40
C TRP A 247 -1.32 19.87 8.15
N SER A 248 -1.35 21.02 7.47
CA SER A 248 -1.78 22.28 8.08
C SER A 248 -3.29 22.42 8.29
N PHE A 249 -4.10 21.47 7.80
CA PHE A 249 -5.54 21.45 8.07
C PHE A 249 -5.89 20.92 9.47
N MET A 250 -4.95 20.23 10.13
CA MET A 250 -5.17 19.73 11.49
C MET A 250 -5.32 20.90 12.48
N PRO A 251 -6.22 20.79 13.48
CA PRO A 251 -6.45 21.86 14.45
C PRO A 251 -5.18 22.27 15.18
N LYS A 252 -4.92 23.57 15.27
CA LYS A 252 -3.76 24.11 15.99
C LYS A 252 -3.93 24.04 17.50
N THR A 253 -5.14 24.26 17.97
CA THR A 253 -5.55 24.17 19.37
C THR A 253 -6.39 22.92 19.56
N SER A 254 -6.01 22.06 20.50
CA SER A 254 -6.84 20.91 20.86
C SER A 254 -8.10 21.39 21.57
N ASP A 255 -9.24 20.85 21.17
CA ASP A 255 -10.55 21.03 21.81
C ASP A 255 -10.82 19.94 22.87
N GLY A 256 -9.77 19.25 23.33
CA GLY A 256 -9.84 18.09 24.21
C GLY A 256 -9.88 16.76 23.47
N ARG A 257 -10.17 16.75 22.16
CA ARG A 257 -10.04 15.54 21.35
C ARG A 257 -8.56 15.30 20.99
N PRO A 258 -8.06 14.05 21.12
CA PRO A 258 -6.74 13.71 20.59
C PRO A 258 -6.75 13.84 19.07
N SER A 259 -5.65 14.31 18.48
CA SER A 259 -5.48 14.25 17.03
C SER A 259 -4.77 12.95 16.65
N TYR A 260 -5.11 12.39 15.49
CA TYR A 260 -4.52 11.15 15.01
C TYR A 260 -3.87 11.30 13.63
N LEU A 261 -2.80 10.53 13.44
CA LEU A 261 -2.26 10.22 12.12
C LEU A 261 -2.76 8.83 11.74
N VAL A 262 -3.29 8.68 10.54
CA VAL A 262 -3.57 7.36 9.99
C VAL A 262 -2.70 7.16 8.76
N VAL A 263 -1.85 6.15 8.80
CA VAL A 263 -1.00 5.79 7.67
C VAL A 263 -1.72 4.75 6.84
N ASN A 264 -2.02 5.13 5.60
CA ASN A 264 -2.64 4.24 4.63
C ASN A 264 -1.56 3.34 4.01
N ALA A 265 -1.51 2.11 4.50
CA ALA A 265 -0.69 1.01 4.01
C ALA A 265 -1.55 -0.11 3.38
N ASP A 266 -2.79 0.21 2.98
CA ASP A 266 -3.65 -0.68 2.21
C ASP A 266 -3.34 -0.56 0.72
N GLU A 267 -2.20 -1.14 0.34
CA GLU A 267 -1.74 -1.16 -1.05
C GLU A 267 -2.46 -2.26 -1.84
N SER A 268 -3.67 -1.94 -2.27
CA SER A 268 -4.54 -2.85 -3.02
C SER A 268 -4.69 -2.46 -4.50
N GLU A 269 -4.13 -1.34 -4.92
CA GLU A 269 -4.15 -0.84 -6.31
C GLU A 269 -3.35 -1.77 -7.25
N PRO A 270 -3.97 -2.37 -8.29
CA PRO A 270 -3.28 -3.21 -9.25
C PRO A 270 -2.02 -2.56 -9.84
N GLY A 271 -0.92 -3.31 -9.84
CA GLY A 271 0.40 -2.87 -10.29
C GLY A 271 1.23 -2.16 -9.21
N THR A 272 0.66 -1.82 -8.06
CA THR A 272 1.37 -1.10 -6.99
C THR A 272 1.98 -2.07 -5.98
N CYS A 273 3.28 -1.92 -5.71
CA CYS A 273 4.01 -2.70 -4.71
C CYS A 273 5.10 -1.90 -3.98
N LYS A 274 5.03 -0.57 -3.99
CA LYS A 274 6.02 0.34 -3.40
C LYS A 274 5.94 0.40 -1.87
N ASP A 275 4.74 0.42 -1.32
CA ASP A 275 4.51 0.54 0.12
C ASP A 275 4.90 -0.77 0.81
N ARG A 276 4.65 -1.90 0.12
CA ARG A 276 5.16 -3.22 0.49
C ARG A 276 6.67 -3.24 0.73
N GLU A 277 7.46 -2.64 -0.17
CA GLU A 277 8.92 -2.60 -0.01
C GLU A 277 9.35 -1.82 1.22
N ILE A 278 8.69 -0.69 1.51
CA ILE A 278 8.99 0.12 2.70
C ILE A 278 8.68 -0.67 3.98
N MET A 279 7.51 -1.32 4.06
CA MET A 279 7.10 -2.05 5.27
C MET A 279 8.00 -3.25 5.57
N ARG A 280 8.46 -3.98 4.55
CA ARG A 280 9.26 -5.19 4.77
C ARG A 280 10.76 -4.93 4.89
N HIS A 281 11.30 -3.93 4.17
CA HIS A 281 12.75 -3.74 4.03
C HIS A 281 13.31 -2.47 4.69
N ASP A 282 12.49 -1.44 4.92
CA ASP A 282 12.88 -0.22 5.66
C ASP A 282 11.78 0.25 6.66
N PRO A 283 11.27 -0.64 7.55
CA PRO A 283 10.15 -0.31 8.44
C PRO A 283 10.47 0.82 9.43
N HIS A 284 11.72 0.96 9.87
CA HIS A 284 12.12 2.04 10.79
C HIS A 284 11.97 3.43 10.18
N LYS A 285 12.12 3.56 8.86
CA LYS A 285 11.94 4.82 8.14
C LYS A 285 10.47 5.26 8.14
N LEU A 286 9.56 4.30 8.00
CA LEU A 286 8.12 4.53 8.16
C LEU A 286 7.77 4.94 9.58
N LEU A 287 8.27 4.21 10.59
CA LEU A 287 8.00 4.49 12.00
C LEU A 287 8.53 5.86 12.44
N GLU A 288 9.73 6.24 11.99
CA GLU A 288 10.27 7.58 12.21
C GLU A 288 9.41 8.64 11.51
N GLY A 289 8.99 8.36 10.28
CA GLY A 289 8.05 9.19 9.53
C GLY A 289 6.74 9.40 10.29
N CYS A 290 6.20 8.35 10.93
CA CYS A 290 5.00 8.46 11.76
C CYS A 290 5.21 9.47 12.90
N LEU A 291 6.34 9.41 13.62
CA LEU A 291 6.65 10.36 14.69
C LEU A 291 6.78 11.79 14.15
N ILE A 292 7.56 11.99 13.09
CA ILE A 292 7.81 13.31 12.49
C ILE A 292 6.52 13.93 11.95
N ALA A 293 5.75 13.18 11.16
CA ALA A 293 4.46 13.65 10.66
C ALA A 293 3.48 13.86 11.82
N GLY A 294 3.49 12.96 12.82
CA GLY A 294 2.69 13.06 14.03
C GLY A 294 2.90 14.39 14.76
N VAL A 295 4.16 14.71 15.09
CA VAL A 295 4.53 16.00 15.69
C VAL A 295 4.13 17.17 14.78
N GLY A 296 4.41 17.06 13.47
CA GLY A 296 4.01 18.07 12.47
C GLY A 296 2.51 18.36 12.49
N MET A 297 1.69 17.34 12.67
CA MET A 297 0.22 17.41 12.68
C MET A 297 -0.39 17.49 14.08
N ARG A 298 0.43 17.61 15.13
CA ARG A 298 0.01 17.61 16.54
C ARG A 298 -0.76 16.33 16.94
N ALA A 299 -0.47 15.21 16.28
CA ALA A 299 -1.11 13.94 16.55
C ALA A 299 -0.50 13.23 17.76
N SER A 300 -1.36 12.63 18.57
CA SER A 300 -0.99 11.87 19.77
C SER A 300 -0.64 10.40 19.48
N ALA A 301 -1.16 9.86 18.38
CA ALA A 301 -0.86 8.51 17.95
C ALA A 301 -0.95 8.38 16.43
N ALA A 302 -0.20 7.44 15.88
CA ALA A 302 -0.35 6.93 14.53
C ALA A 302 -1.02 5.56 14.52
N TYR A 303 -1.95 5.36 13.59
CA TYR A 303 -2.44 4.04 13.23
C TYR A 303 -1.98 3.69 11.83
N ILE A 304 -1.15 2.66 11.70
CA ILE A 304 -0.74 2.13 10.41
C ILE A 304 -1.76 1.06 10.02
N TYR A 305 -2.59 1.35 9.02
CA TYR A 305 -3.59 0.44 8.51
C TYR A 305 -3.01 -0.34 7.33
N ILE A 306 -2.62 -1.59 7.58
CA ILE A 306 -1.94 -2.45 6.62
C ILE A 306 -2.95 -3.28 5.85
N ARG A 307 -2.69 -3.50 4.56
CA ARG A 307 -3.43 -4.47 3.75
C ARG A 307 -3.49 -5.85 4.43
N GLY A 308 -4.64 -6.51 4.40
CA GLY A 308 -4.83 -7.80 5.07
C GLY A 308 -3.90 -8.92 4.60
N GLU A 309 -3.58 -8.94 3.31
CA GLU A 309 -2.72 -9.95 2.67
C GLU A 309 -1.22 -9.78 3.01
N TYR A 310 -0.82 -8.63 3.52
CA TYR A 310 0.57 -8.28 3.85
C TYR A 310 0.98 -8.77 5.25
N VAL A 311 0.84 -10.08 5.47
CA VAL A 311 1.11 -10.72 6.75
C VAL A 311 2.59 -10.61 7.14
N ASN A 312 3.51 -10.92 6.22
CA ASN A 312 4.95 -10.89 6.51
C ASN A 312 5.47 -9.46 6.72
N GLU A 313 4.98 -8.55 5.90
CA GLU A 313 5.27 -7.12 5.97
C GLU A 313 4.80 -6.55 7.32
N ARG A 314 3.58 -6.91 7.77
CA ARG A 314 3.07 -6.56 9.10
C ARG A 314 3.96 -7.11 10.21
N LEU A 315 4.34 -8.38 10.14
CA LEU A 315 5.18 -9.01 11.18
C LEU A 315 6.56 -8.33 11.27
N ASN A 316 7.14 -7.94 10.14
CA ASN A 316 8.39 -7.17 10.12
C ASN A 316 8.19 -5.78 10.75
N LEU A 317 7.09 -5.08 10.41
CA LEU A 317 6.80 -3.76 10.97
C LEU A 317 6.48 -3.83 12.47
N GLU A 318 5.80 -4.87 12.94
CA GLU A 318 5.54 -5.11 14.37
C GLU A 318 6.83 -5.37 15.15
N ARG A 319 7.76 -6.12 14.57
CA ARG A 319 9.09 -6.31 15.14
C ARG A 319 9.86 -4.99 15.22
N ALA A 320 9.92 -4.22 14.13
CA ALA A 320 10.58 -2.93 14.10
C ALA A 320 9.94 -1.94 15.08
N ARG A 321 8.61 -1.97 15.22
CA ARG A 321 7.88 -1.19 16.21
C ARG A 321 8.33 -1.58 17.62
N LYS A 322 8.36 -2.88 17.94
CA LYS A 322 8.83 -3.35 19.24
C LYS A 322 10.24 -2.85 19.55
N GLU A 323 11.17 -2.96 18.60
CA GLU A 323 12.54 -2.43 18.74
C GLU A 323 12.55 -0.92 18.99
N ALA A 324 11.70 -0.15 18.30
CA ALA A 324 11.61 1.30 18.50
C ALA A 324 11.05 1.68 19.88
N TYR A 325 10.08 0.93 20.42
CA TYR A 325 9.59 1.13 21.79
C TYR A 325 10.65 0.74 22.83
N GLU A 326 11.34 -0.39 22.64
CA GLU A 326 12.41 -0.85 23.54
C GLU A 326 13.59 0.13 23.59
N ALA A 327 13.88 0.81 22.47
CA ALA A 327 14.90 1.85 22.37
C ALA A 327 14.43 3.24 22.83
N GLY A 328 13.18 3.41 23.28
CA GLY A 328 12.62 4.71 23.68
C GLY A 328 12.45 5.71 22.54
N LEU A 329 12.37 5.23 21.29
CA LEU A 329 12.16 6.07 20.10
C LEU A 329 10.69 6.43 19.90
N LEU A 330 9.78 5.59 20.41
CA LEU A 330 8.32 5.75 20.37
C LEU A 330 7.73 5.51 21.77
N GLY A 331 6.46 5.92 21.95
CA GLY A 331 5.74 5.84 23.21
C GLY A 331 5.86 7.12 24.01
N LYS A 332 5.91 7.00 25.34
CA LYS A 332 6.09 8.16 26.23
C LYS A 332 7.47 8.76 26.05
N ASN A 333 7.53 10.09 25.97
CA ASN A 333 8.77 10.83 25.76
C ASN A 333 9.57 10.30 24.55
N ALA A 334 8.91 10.20 23.39
CA ALA A 334 9.46 9.65 22.16
C ALA A 334 10.80 10.31 21.79
N CYS A 335 11.85 9.51 21.56
CA CYS A 335 13.21 9.98 21.31
C CYS A 335 13.79 10.88 22.42
N GLY A 336 13.22 10.89 23.63
CA GLY A 336 13.62 11.77 24.73
C GLY A 336 13.29 13.25 24.49
N SER A 337 12.26 13.57 23.70
CA SER A 337 11.87 14.93 23.29
C SER A 337 10.73 15.58 24.10
N ASP A 338 10.26 14.94 25.15
CA ASP A 338 9.06 15.24 25.94
C ASP A 338 7.75 15.26 25.12
N TYR A 339 7.72 14.51 24.03
CA TYR A 339 6.53 14.32 23.20
C TYR A 339 6.03 12.87 23.31
N ASP A 340 4.80 12.67 23.75
CA ASP A 340 4.20 11.35 23.82
C ASP A 340 3.59 10.98 22.46
N PHE A 341 4.02 9.85 21.88
CA PHE A 341 3.53 9.42 20.58
C PHE A 341 3.53 7.90 20.42
N ASP A 342 2.32 7.34 20.31
CA ASP A 342 2.12 5.91 20.14
C ASP A 342 1.91 5.51 18.67
N VAL A 343 2.36 4.31 18.30
CA VAL A 343 2.14 3.73 16.97
C VAL A 343 1.40 2.40 17.11
N HIS A 344 0.16 2.37 16.63
CA HIS A 344 -0.67 1.19 16.55
C HIS A 344 -0.62 0.62 15.13
N ILE A 345 -0.57 -0.70 15.04
CA ILE A 345 -0.64 -1.42 13.76
C ILE A 345 -2.00 -2.10 13.71
N HIS A 346 -2.78 -1.77 12.70
CA HIS A 346 -4.06 -2.37 12.37
C HIS A 346 -3.95 -3.00 10.98
N TYR A 347 -4.78 -3.99 10.66
CA TYR A 347 -4.78 -4.60 9.34
C TYR A 347 -6.18 -4.86 8.84
N GLY A 348 -6.38 -4.64 7.54
CA GLY A 348 -7.63 -4.92 6.84
C GLY A 348 -7.82 -6.41 6.55
N ALA A 349 -8.78 -6.70 5.67
CA ALA A 349 -9.17 -8.07 5.32
C ALA A 349 -9.42 -8.25 3.82
N GLY A 350 -8.56 -7.68 2.97
CA GLY A 350 -8.56 -7.88 1.51
C GLY A 350 -9.67 -7.12 0.78
N ALA A 351 -9.74 -5.80 0.98
CA ALA A 351 -10.73 -4.94 0.31
C ALA A 351 -10.07 -3.64 -0.15
N TYR A 352 -9.92 -3.46 -1.47
CA TYR A 352 -9.29 -2.26 -2.07
C TYR A 352 -9.97 -0.96 -1.65
N ILE A 353 -11.30 -0.97 -1.53
CA ILE A 353 -12.06 0.19 -1.07
C ILE A 353 -11.66 0.66 0.33
N CYS A 354 -11.13 -0.21 1.19
CA CYS A 354 -10.61 0.18 2.50
C CYS A 354 -9.30 1.00 2.40
N GLY A 355 -8.68 1.07 1.23
CA GLY A 355 -7.59 2.01 0.93
C GLY A 355 -8.08 3.42 0.61
N GLU A 356 -9.39 3.67 0.47
CA GLU A 356 -9.91 5.04 0.35
C GLU A 356 -9.85 5.74 1.72
N GLU A 357 -9.48 7.03 1.71
CA GLU A 357 -9.22 7.82 2.93
C GLU A 357 -10.29 7.69 4.02
N THR A 358 -11.58 7.81 3.69
CA THR A 358 -12.66 7.76 4.69
C THR A 358 -13.16 6.35 4.97
N ALA A 359 -13.15 5.46 3.98
CA ALA A 359 -13.46 4.04 4.18
C ALA A 359 -12.44 3.36 5.10
N LEU A 360 -11.17 3.76 5.00
CA LEU A 360 -10.09 3.31 5.87
C LEU A 360 -10.40 3.64 7.33
N LEU A 361 -10.87 4.87 7.60
CA LEU A 361 -11.27 5.28 8.95
C LEU A 361 -12.44 4.43 9.47
N GLU A 362 -13.46 4.19 8.64
CA GLU A 362 -14.62 3.37 9.03
C GLU A 362 -14.23 1.92 9.33
N SER A 363 -13.35 1.35 8.50
CA SER A 363 -12.82 0.00 8.72
C SER A 363 -12.01 -0.08 10.00
N LEU A 364 -11.15 0.92 10.27
CA LEU A 364 -10.37 1.00 11.50
C LEU A 364 -11.25 1.16 12.74
N GLU A 365 -12.40 1.83 12.62
CA GLU A 365 -13.43 1.93 13.66
C GLU A 365 -14.20 0.61 13.88
N GLY A 366 -13.93 -0.43 13.10
CA GLY A 366 -14.58 -1.73 13.17
C GLY A 366 -15.91 -1.81 12.41
N LYS A 367 -16.24 -0.78 11.62
CA LYS A 367 -17.40 -0.80 10.72
C LYS A 367 -17.01 -1.44 9.38
N GLN A 368 -18.00 -1.59 8.49
CA GLN A 368 -17.70 -1.92 7.09
C GLN A 368 -16.91 -0.77 6.45
N GLY A 369 -15.93 -1.07 5.59
CA GLY A 369 -15.14 -0.10 4.84
C GLY A 369 -15.92 0.63 3.73
N LYS A 370 -16.97 1.35 4.13
CA LYS A 370 -17.82 2.17 3.27
C LYS A 370 -17.41 3.64 3.45
N PRO A 371 -17.02 4.36 2.39
CA PRO A 371 -16.62 5.77 2.48
C PRO A 371 -17.67 6.68 3.14
N ARG A 372 -17.18 7.77 3.75
CA ARG A 372 -18.02 8.86 4.27
C ARG A 372 -18.16 9.95 3.19
N LEU A 373 -19.35 10.55 3.12
CA LEU A 373 -19.55 11.79 2.35
C LEU A 373 -18.69 12.91 2.95
N LYS A 374 -18.06 13.71 2.09
CA LYS A 374 -17.33 14.92 2.47
C LYS A 374 -18.22 16.12 2.13
N PRO A 375 -18.52 17.07 3.06
CA PRO A 375 -18.10 17.18 4.47
C PRO A 375 -18.88 16.30 5.49
N PRO A 376 -18.36 16.10 6.74
CA PRO A 376 -17.15 16.71 7.31
C PRO A 376 -15.84 16.04 6.83
N PHE A 377 -14.78 16.84 6.68
CA PHE A 377 -13.46 16.34 6.31
C PHE A 377 -12.76 15.64 7.49
N PRO A 378 -11.89 14.63 7.22
CA PRO A 378 -11.15 13.93 8.28
C PRO A 378 -10.36 14.83 9.22
N ALA A 379 -9.80 15.93 8.70
CA ALA A 379 -9.04 16.89 9.51
C ALA A 379 -9.89 17.56 10.61
N ASN A 380 -11.23 17.61 10.45
CA ASN A 380 -12.14 18.13 11.46
C ASN A 380 -12.76 17.01 12.32
N ALA A 381 -13.19 15.93 11.67
CA ALA A 381 -13.82 14.78 12.31
C ALA A 381 -13.55 13.51 11.49
N GLY A 382 -12.46 12.83 11.81
CA GLY A 382 -11.99 11.61 11.17
C GLY A 382 -12.16 10.39 12.08
N LEU A 383 -11.04 9.76 12.45
CA LEU A 383 -11.01 8.53 13.25
C LEU A 383 -11.64 8.77 14.63
N TYR A 384 -12.63 7.98 15.01
CA TYR A 384 -13.38 8.12 16.27
C TYR A 384 -14.00 9.52 16.45
N GLY A 385 -14.33 10.19 15.35
CA GLY A 385 -14.80 11.57 15.35
C GLY A 385 -13.72 12.59 15.76
N CYS A 386 -12.46 12.18 15.85
CA CYS A 386 -11.34 13.03 16.21
C CYS A 386 -10.61 13.59 14.97
N PRO A 387 -9.96 14.77 15.06
CA PRO A 387 -9.17 15.31 13.96
C PRO A 387 -8.14 14.29 13.48
N THR A 388 -8.15 13.98 12.18
CA THR A 388 -7.29 12.94 11.62
C THR A 388 -6.82 13.29 10.21
N THR A 389 -5.55 13.03 9.92
CA THR A 389 -5.04 13.06 8.54
C THR A 389 -4.63 11.66 8.10
N VAL A 390 -5.16 11.22 6.95
CA VAL A 390 -4.74 9.98 6.31
C VAL A 390 -3.61 10.26 5.32
N THR A 391 -2.49 9.55 5.44
CA THR A 391 -1.31 9.76 4.58
C THR A 391 -0.74 8.42 4.11
N ASN A 392 -0.39 8.29 2.84
CA ASN A 392 0.21 7.06 2.30
C ASN A 392 1.62 6.80 2.86
N VAL A 393 2.00 5.52 2.98
CA VAL A 393 3.30 5.04 3.52
C VAL A 393 4.48 5.80 2.93
N GLU A 394 4.62 5.86 1.61
CA GLU A 394 5.74 6.55 0.95
C GLU A 394 5.82 8.03 1.34
N THR A 395 4.68 8.72 1.44
CA THR A 395 4.65 10.15 1.82
C THR A 395 5.11 10.38 3.25
N VAL A 396 4.74 9.49 4.17
CA VAL A 396 5.17 9.54 5.56
C VAL A 396 6.65 9.19 5.67
N ALA A 397 7.08 8.13 4.99
CA ALA A 397 8.44 7.60 5.07
C ALA A 397 9.51 8.50 4.45
N VAL A 398 9.19 9.33 3.44
CA VAL A 398 10.15 10.31 2.92
C VAL A 398 10.36 11.51 3.86
N SER A 399 9.39 11.78 4.75
CA SER A 399 9.39 13.01 5.54
C SER A 399 10.60 13.19 6.46
N PRO A 400 11.14 12.17 7.16
CA PRO A 400 12.33 12.36 8.00
C PRO A 400 13.55 12.76 7.17
N THR A 401 13.76 12.11 6.02
CA THR A 401 14.90 12.39 5.14
C THR A 401 14.82 13.79 4.54
N ILE A 402 13.62 14.26 4.17
CA ILE A 402 13.40 15.64 3.72
C ILE A 402 13.87 16.63 4.80
N LEU A 403 13.44 16.44 6.05
CA LEU A 403 13.81 17.35 7.14
C LEU A 403 15.29 17.28 7.52
N ARG A 404 15.94 16.12 7.35
CA ARG A 404 17.38 15.93 7.63
C ARG A 404 18.27 16.54 6.55
N ARG A 405 17.95 16.31 5.27
CA ARG A 405 18.77 16.76 4.13
C ARG A 405 18.45 18.20 3.71
N GLY A 406 17.26 18.68 4.05
CA GLY A 406 16.77 20.01 3.71
C GLY A 406 15.69 19.95 2.62
N PRO A 407 14.67 20.81 2.69
CA PRO A 407 13.57 20.82 1.73
C PRO A 407 14.01 21.25 0.33
N GLU A 408 15.04 22.08 0.20
CA GLU A 408 15.58 22.52 -1.10
C GLU A 408 16.22 21.37 -1.87
N TRP A 409 16.90 20.45 -1.17
CA TRP A 409 17.46 19.25 -1.79
C TRP A 409 16.35 18.41 -2.41
N PHE A 410 15.25 18.17 -1.69
CA PHE A 410 14.12 17.44 -2.23
C PHE A 410 13.41 18.21 -3.36
N ALA A 411 13.28 19.53 -3.23
CA ALA A 411 12.68 20.40 -4.24
C ALA A 411 13.52 20.52 -5.52
N SER A 412 14.83 20.24 -5.45
CA SER A 412 15.75 20.26 -6.60
C SER A 412 15.52 19.12 -7.60
N PHE A 413 14.81 18.07 -7.18
CA PHE A 413 14.38 16.97 -8.03
C PHE A 413 13.01 17.22 -8.64
N GLY A 414 12.83 16.79 -9.88
CA GLY A 414 11.61 16.95 -10.63
C GLY A 414 11.38 18.37 -11.12
N ARG A 415 10.33 18.55 -11.93
CA ARG A 415 9.98 19.87 -12.45
C ARG A 415 9.16 20.67 -11.43
N LYS A 416 8.95 21.96 -11.73
CA LYS A 416 8.08 22.84 -10.94
C LYS A 416 6.72 22.18 -10.66
N ASN A 417 6.23 22.32 -9.43
CA ASN A 417 5.01 21.70 -8.89
C ASN A 417 5.01 20.16 -8.80
N ASN A 418 6.10 19.49 -9.19
CA ASN A 418 6.22 18.04 -9.21
C ASN A 418 7.57 17.60 -8.65
N SER A 419 7.84 18.02 -7.42
CA SER A 419 9.16 17.85 -6.82
C SER A 419 9.38 16.50 -6.14
N GLY A 420 10.66 16.15 -6.03
CA GLY A 420 11.16 15.03 -5.25
C GLY A 420 11.45 13.77 -6.03
N THR A 421 11.64 12.68 -5.30
CA THR A 421 11.75 11.32 -5.83
C THR A 421 10.42 10.58 -5.70
N LYS A 422 10.28 9.49 -6.45
CA LYS A 422 9.11 8.62 -6.45
C LYS A 422 9.55 7.17 -6.55
N LEU A 423 8.89 6.30 -5.78
CA LEU A 423 8.94 4.86 -6.01
C LEU A 423 8.01 4.50 -7.17
N PHE A 424 8.61 4.07 -8.28
CA PHE A 424 7.92 3.55 -9.46
C PHE A 424 7.83 2.03 -9.36
N CYS A 425 6.65 1.48 -9.65
CA CYS A 425 6.44 0.03 -9.75
C CYS A 425 6.20 -0.31 -11.22
N VAL A 426 7.20 -0.86 -11.91
CA VAL A 426 7.03 -1.22 -13.31
C VAL A 426 6.71 -2.70 -13.43
N SER A 427 5.55 -2.99 -14.00
CA SER A 427 4.97 -4.33 -14.13
C SER A 427 4.46 -4.59 -15.55
N GLY A 428 3.98 -5.81 -15.82
CA GLY A 428 3.47 -6.22 -17.12
C GLY A 428 4.57 -6.65 -18.10
N HIS A 429 4.44 -6.27 -19.36
CA HIS A 429 5.23 -6.75 -20.49
C HIS A 429 6.57 -6.00 -20.67
N VAL A 430 7.39 -5.99 -19.63
CA VAL A 430 8.80 -5.53 -19.65
C VAL A 430 9.76 -6.70 -19.42
N ASN A 431 11.03 -6.55 -19.83
CA ASN A 431 12.02 -7.62 -19.71
C ASN A 431 12.42 -7.90 -18.26
N LYS A 432 12.46 -6.87 -17.41
CA LYS A 432 12.81 -6.95 -15.99
C LYS A 432 11.84 -6.11 -15.14
N PRO A 433 10.65 -6.64 -14.81
CA PRO A 433 9.73 -5.95 -13.90
C PRO A 433 10.40 -5.65 -12.56
N CYS A 434 10.30 -4.42 -12.06
CA CYS A 434 10.93 -4.02 -10.81
C CYS A 434 10.25 -2.80 -10.17
N THR A 435 10.44 -2.67 -8.86
CA THR A 435 10.20 -1.42 -8.13
C THR A 435 11.51 -0.66 -8.02
N VAL A 436 11.53 0.63 -8.37
CA VAL A 436 12.72 1.45 -8.35
C VAL A 436 12.39 2.87 -7.89
N GLU A 437 13.25 3.45 -7.05
CA GLU A 437 13.18 4.87 -6.73
C GLU A 437 13.80 5.67 -7.88
N GLU A 438 13.17 6.75 -8.32
CA GLU A 438 13.77 7.60 -9.34
C GLU A 438 13.28 9.03 -9.19
N GLU A 439 13.97 9.96 -9.84
CA GLU A 439 13.54 11.35 -9.89
C GLU A 439 12.13 11.48 -10.47
N MET A 440 11.28 12.33 -9.86
CA MET A 440 10.04 12.76 -10.50
C MET A 440 10.32 13.42 -11.85
N SER A 441 9.32 13.41 -12.74
CA SER A 441 9.42 13.98 -14.09
C SER A 441 10.40 13.28 -15.04
N ILE A 442 10.96 12.12 -14.67
CA ILE A 442 11.69 11.26 -15.60
C ILE A 442 10.81 10.90 -16.82
N PRO A 443 11.34 10.92 -18.07
CA PRO A 443 10.62 10.42 -19.23
C PRO A 443 10.19 8.95 -19.04
N LEU A 444 8.94 8.61 -19.37
CA LEU A 444 8.40 7.25 -19.21
C LEU A 444 9.24 6.21 -19.98
N LYS A 445 9.66 6.56 -21.20
CA LYS A 445 10.54 5.72 -22.02
C LYS A 445 11.89 5.47 -21.36
N GLU A 446 12.51 6.52 -20.81
CA GLU A 446 13.80 6.40 -20.12
C GLU A 446 13.68 5.51 -18.87
N LEU A 447 12.60 5.66 -18.09
CA LEU A 447 12.32 4.82 -16.92
C LEU A 447 12.29 3.33 -17.30
N ILE A 448 11.53 2.98 -18.35
CA ILE A 448 11.36 1.58 -18.79
C ILE A 448 12.65 1.02 -19.39
N GLU A 449 13.29 1.76 -20.31
CA GLU A 449 14.49 1.30 -21.00
C GLU A 449 15.68 1.15 -20.05
N ARG A 450 15.88 2.12 -19.14
CA ARG A 450 17.02 2.10 -18.21
C ARG A 450 16.88 1.07 -17.10
N HIS A 451 15.74 1.07 -16.40
CA HIS A 451 15.60 0.28 -15.17
C HIS A 451 15.00 -1.10 -15.39
N CYS A 452 14.10 -1.23 -16.38
CA CYS A 452 13.36 -2.47 -16.62
C CYS A 452 13.90 -3.26 -17.83
N GLY A 453 14.99 -2.78 -18.45
CA GLY A 453 15.60 -3.40 -19.62
C GLY A 453 14.75 -3.34 -20.87
N GLY A 454 13.80 -2.40 -20.94
CA GLY A 454 12.94 -2.19 -22.10
C GLY A 454 11.66 -3.02 -22.12
N VAL A 455 10.80 -2.69 -23.07
CA VAL A 455 9.56 -3.43 -23.37
C VAL A 455 9.94 -4.80 -23.94
N ARG A 456 9.15 -5.84 -23.64
CA ARG A 456 9.37 -7.18 -24.21
C ARG A 456 9.28 -7.11 -25.73
N GLY A 457 10.34 -7.53 -26.43
CA GLY A 457 10.43 -7.41 -27.89
C GLY A 457 10.84 -6.02 -28.41
N GLY A 458 11.28 -5.11 -27.54
CA GLY A 458 11.73 -3.76 -27.88
C GLY A 458 10.62 -2.72 -27.83
N TRP A 459 11.01 -1.44 -27.79
CA TRP A 459 10.08 -0.31 -27.65
C TRP A 459 9.01 -0.24 -28.73
N ASP A 460 9.32 -0.66 -29.96
CA ASP A 460 8.35 -0.70 -31.06
C ASP A 460 7.30 -1.79 -30.91
N ASN A 461 7.52 -2.75 -30.00
CA ASN A 461 6.53 -3.74 -29.62
C ASN A 461 5.55 -3.21 -28.55
N LEU A 462 5.69 -1.97 -28.09
CA LEU A 462 4.75 -1.37 -27.14
C LEU A 462 3.38 -1.15 -27.77
N LEU A 463 2.33 -1.55 -27.05
CA LEU A 463 0.94 -1.26 -27.39
C LEU A 463 0.43 -0.06 -26.59
N ALA A 464 0.45 -0.18 -25.26
CA ALA A 464 -0.04 0.82 -24.34
C ALA A 464 0.63 0.73 -22.96
N VAL A 465 0.51 1.78 -22.16
CA VAL A 465 0.96 1.80 -20.77
C VAL A 465 -0.12 2.42 -19.89
N ILE A 466 -0.40 1.83 -18.74
CA ILE A 466 -1.16 2.50 -17.68
C ILE A 466 -0.14 3.09 -16.70
N PRO A 467 0.04 4.42 -16.65
CA PRO A 467 1.20 5.02 -15.99
C PRO A 467 1.11 5.10 -14.45
N GLY A 468 -0.08 4.98 -13.86
CA GLY A 468 -0.31 5.38 -12.47
C GLY A 468 -0.99 4.38 -11.54
N GLY A 469 -1.06 3.11 -11.91
CA GLY A 469 -1.95 2.11 -11.32
C GLY A 469 -3.22 1.95 -12.14
N SER A 470 -4.02 0.95 -11.85
CA SER A 470 -5.24 0.69 -12.63
C SER A 470 -6.30 1.78 -12.53
N SER A 471 -6.16 2.75 -11.63
CA SER A 471 -7.09 3.86 -11.46
C SER A 471 -6.82 5.02 -12.40
N VAL A 472 -6.07 4.85 -13.50
CA VAL A 472 -5.86 5.93 -14.48
C VAL A 472 -6.05 5.43 -15.93
N PRO A 473 -6.40 6.33 -16.87
CA PRO A 473 -6.48 5.98 -18.29
C PRO A 473 -5.15 5.46 -18.84
N LEU A 474 -5.21 4.43 -19.68
CA LEU A 474 -4.06 3.95 -20.45
C LEU A 474 -3.62 4.98 -21.51
N LEU A 475 -2.33 4.95 -21.86
CA LEU A 475 -1.70 5.79 -22.87
C LEU A 475 -1.20 4.94 -24.04
N PRO A 476 -1.47 5.31 -25.31
CA PRO A 476 -0.93 4.64 -26.48
C PRO A 476 0.55 5.00 -26.69
N LYS A 477 1.30 4.13 -27.39
CA LYS A 477 2.75 4.28 -27.62
C LYS A 477 3.18 5.71 -28.01
N HIS A 478 2.49 6.36 -28.94
CA HIS A 478 2.90 7.68 -29.46
C HIS A 478 2.90 8.79 -28.39
N ILE A 479 2.10 8.67 -27.33
CA ILE A 479 2.16 9.58 -26.18
C ILE A 479 3.27 9.14 -25.21
N CYS A 480 3.43 7.84 -25.03
CA CYS A 480 4.47 7.25 -24.19
C CYS A 480 5.90 7.55 -24.65
N ASP A 481 6.09 7.92 -25.93
CA ASP A 481 7.40 8.25 -26.50
C ASP A 481 8.06 9.45 -25.76
N ASP A 482 7.27 10.47 -25.37
CA ASP A 482 7.78 11.74 -24.84
C ASP A 482 7.21 12.14 -23.46
N VAL A 483 6.22 11.42 -22.93
CA VAL A 483 5.54 11.81 -21.69
C VAL A 483 6.45 11.69 -20.46
N LEU A 484 6.37 12.69 -19.59
CA LEU A 484 7.08 12.71 -18.32
C LEU A 484 6.25 12.05 -17.22
N MET A 485 6.93 11.32 -16.33
CA MET A 485 6.33 10.66 -15.18
C MET A 485 6.14 11.63 -14.00
N ASP A 486 5.18 12.53 -14.15
CA ASP A 486 4.73 13.40 -13.07
C ASP A 486 3.22 13.70 -13.13
N TYR A 487 2.67 14.31 -12.07
CA TYR A 487 1.23 14.50 -11.92
C TYR A 487 0.66 15.41 -13.00
N ASP A 488 1.33 16.53 -13.28
CA ASP A 488 0.77 17.55 -14.16
C ASP A 488 0.92 17.14 -15.64
N ALA A 489 1.95 16.38 -16.01
CA ALA A 489 2.22 15.96 -17.39
C ALA A 489 1.24 14.87 -17.80
N LEU A 490 1.06 13.88 -16.92
CA LEU A 490 0.11 12.80 -17.15
C LEU A 490 -1.33 13.32 -17.14
N LYS A 491 -1.65 14.31 -16.30
CA LYS A 491 -2.94 14.98 -16.35
C LYS A 491 -3.16 15.73 -17.66
N ALA A 492 -2.13 16.39 -18.20
CA ALA A 492 -2.21 17.14 -19.46
C ALA A 492 -2.45 16.23 -20.69
N VAL A 493 -1.99 14.98 -20.65
CA VAL A 493 -2.30 13.95 -21.67
C VAL A 493 -3.56 13.14 -21.33
N THR A 494 -4.40 13.68 -20.44
CA THR A 494 -5.69 13.12 -20.04
C THR A 494 -5.58 11.72 -19.41
N SER A 495 -4.50 11.49 -18.66
CA SER A 495 -4.28 10.34 -17.78
C SER A 495 -3.95 10.84 -16.35
N GLY A 496 -3.23 10.07 -15.55
CA GLY A 496 -2.80 10.47 -14.21
C GLY A 496 -1.59 9.67 -13.72
N LEU A 497 -0.82 10.24 -12.79
CA LEU A 497 0.33 9.55 -12.19
C LEU A 497 -0.08 8.52 -11.13
N GLY A 498 -1.22 8.71 -10.47
CA GLY A 498 -1.71 7.83 -9.40
C GLY A 498 -0.61 7.45 -8.38
N THR A 499 -0.43 6.15 -8.15
CA THR A 499 0.61 5.58 -7.28
C THR A 499 1.97 5.45 -7.95
N ALA A 500 2.08 5.81 -9.23
CA ALA A 500 3.21 5.56 -10.13
C ALA A 500 3.50 4.07 -10.38
N ALA A 501 2.44 3.26 -10.37
CA ALA A 501 2.46 1.88 -10.83
C ALA A 501 2.30 1.81 -12.36
N VAL A 502 3.42 1.65 -13.05
CA VAL A 502 3.50 1.60 -14.50
C VAL A 502 3.19 0.17 -14.98
N ILE A 503 2.03 -0.05 -15.58
CA ILE A 503 1.64 -1.35 -16.16
C ILE A 503 1.87 -1.27 -17.67
N VAL A 504 2.87 -2.01 -18.16
CA VAL A 504 3.27 -2.01 -19.57
C VAL A 504 2.55 -3.14 -20.33
N MET A 505 2.02 -2.82 -21.51
CA MET A 505 1.35 -3.76 -22.39
C MET A 505 2.00 -3.75 -23.78
N ASP A 506 2.56 -4.88 -24.20
CA ASP A 506 3.10 -5.07 -25.55
C ASP A 506 2.00 -5.49 -26.56
N LYS A 507 2.31 -5.52 -27.86
CA LYS A 507 1.36 -5.85 -28.93
C LYS A 507 0.83 -7.29 -28.91
N SER A 508 1.39 -8.16 -28.08
CA SER A 508 0.90 -9.54 -27.94
C SER A 508 -0.32 -9.66 -27.03
N THR A 509 -0.61 -8.61 -26.23
CA THR A 509 -1.73 -8.63 -25.30
C THR A 509 -3.04 -8.23 -25.97
N ASP A 510 -4.12 -8.83 -25.50
CA ASP A 510 -5.45 -8.30 -25.73
C ASP A 510 -5.71 -7.13 -24.76
N VAL A 511 -5.61 -5.90 -25.28
CA VAL A 511 -5.84 -4.70 -24.46
C VAL A 511 -7.30 -4.58 -24.01
N VAL A 512 -8.26 -5.09 -24.78
CA VAL A 512 -9.69 -5.03 -24.42
C VAL A 512 -9.97 -6.00 -23.27
N ASP A 513 -9.41 -7.21 -23.30
CA ASP A 513 -9.51 -8.17 -22.20
C ASP A 513 -8.75 -7.70 -20.94
N ALA A 514 -7.59 -7.07 -21.10
CA ALA A 514 -6.86 -6.49 -19.98
C ALA A 514 -7.70 -5.42 -19.25
N ILE A 515 -8.35 -4.52 -19.99
CA ILE A 515 -9.24 -3.51 -19.39
C ILE A 515 -10.54 -4.13 -18.89
N ALA A 516 -11.10 -5.16 -19.54
CA ALA A 516 -12.25 -5.90 -19.02
C ALA A 516 -11.93 -6.54 -17.64
N ARG A 517 -10.71 -7.05 -17.47
CA ARG A 517 -10.24 -7.59 -16.19
C ARG A 517 -10.09 -6.51 -15.12
N LEU A 518 -9.72 -5.27 -15.49
CA LEU A 518 -9.74 -4.13 -14.58
C LEU A 518 -11.16 -3.72 -14.21
N SER A 519 -12.09 -3.67 -15.17
CA SER A 519 -13.52 -3.43 -14.88
C SER A 519 -14.10 -4.48 -13.92
N TYR A 520 -13.73 -5.76 -14.10
CA TYR A 520 -14.08 -6.81 -13.14
C TYR A 520 -13.52 -6.54 -11.74
N PHE A 521 -12.25 -6.12 -11.65
CA PHE A 521 -11.63 -5.76 -10.37
C PHE A 521 -12.44 -4.67 -9.66
N TYR A 522 -12.80 -3.58 -10.33
CA TYR A 522 -13.60 -2.52 -9.72
C TYR A 522 -15.03 -2.96 -9.35
N LYS A 523 -15.63 -3.86 -10.13
CA LYS A 523 -16.91 -4.49 -9.79
C LYS A 523 -16.81 -5.39 -8.56
N HIS A 524 -15.67 -6.06 -8.35
CA HIS A 524 -15.42 -6.90 -7.18
C HIS A 524 -15.15 -6.05 -5.93
N GLU A 525 -14.35 -4.99 -6.09
CA GLU A 525 -13.85 -4.16 -5.00
C GLU A 525 -14.75 -2.97 -4.65
N SER A 526 -15.90 -2.81 -5.32
CA SER A 526 -16.90 -1.81 -4.99
C SER A 526 -17.59 -2.16 -3.65
N CYS A 527 -17.57 -1.24 -2.68
CA CYS A 527 -18.27 -1.43 -1.40
C CYS A 527 -19.81 -1.47 -1.51
N GLY A 528 -20.36 -1.15 -2.68
CA GLY A 528 -21.79 -1.19 -2.97
C GLY A 528 -22.62 -0.06 -2.32
N GLN A 529 -22.00 1.00 -1.79
CA GLN A 529 -22.73 2.06 -1.09
C GLN A 529 -23.54 2.98 -2.02
N CYS A 530 -22.90 3.55 -3.05
CA CYS A 530 -23.55 4.48 -3.98
C CYS A 530 -24.02 3.77 -5.26
N THR A 531 -25.25 4.03 -5.70
CA THR A 531 -25.87 3.35 -6.85
C THR A 531 -25.06 3.49 -8.14
N PRO A 532 -24.54 4.68 -8.53
CA PRO A 532 -23.76 4.80 -9.77
C PRO A 532 -22.54 3.88 -9.79
N CYS A 533 -21.84 3.73 -8.66
CA CYS A 533 -20.73 2.78 -8.57
C CYS A 533 -21.21 1.32 -8.45
N ARG A 534 -22.17 1.03 -7.56
CA ARG A 534 -22.62 -0.33 -7.25
C ARG A 534 -23.14 -1.05 -8.49
N GLU A 535 -24.04 -0.41 -9.23
CA GLU A 535 -24.65 -0.99 -10.42
C GLU A 535 -23.80 -0.71 -11.66
N GLY A 536 -23.32 0.53 -11.80
CA GLY A 536 -22.60 0.97 -12.99
C GLY A 536 -21.32 0.20 -13.23
N THR A 537 -20.55 -0.15 -12.19
CA THR A 537 -19.34 -0.99 -12.38
C THR A 537 -19.68 -2.40 -12.85
N GLY A 538 -20.82 -2.95 -12.43
CA GLY A 538 -21.37 -4.19 -12.97
C GLY A 538 -21.68 -4.08 -14.46
N TRP A 539 -22.35 -2.99 -14.87
CA TRP A 539 -22.65 -2.73 -16.28
C TRP A 539 -21.39 -2.53 -17.12
N LEU A 540 -20.41 -1.77 -16.62
CA LEU A 540 -19.11 -1.60 -17.29
C LEU A 540 -18.48 -2.98 -17.56
N TRP A 541 -18.38 -3.83 -16.54
CA TRP A 541 -17.82 -5.16 -16.69
C TRP A 541 -18.61 -6.03 -17.69
N MET A 542 -19.94 -6.04 -17.62
CA MET A 542 -20.77 -6.83 -18.55
C MET A 542 -20.60 -6.39 -20.01
N ILE A 543 -20.56 -5.09 -20.27
CA ILE A 543 -20.36 -4.56 -21.62
C ILE A 543 -18.92 -4.83 -22.08
N MET A 544 -17.93 -4.69 -21.20
CA MET A 544 -16.53 -5.00 -21.50
C MET A 544 -16.30 -6.48 -21.82
N GLU A 545 -16.93 -7.41 -21.10
CA GLU A 545 -16.90 -8.85 -21.39
C GLU A 545 -17.54 -9.19 -22.75
N ARG A 546 -18.53 -8.40 -23.18
CA ARG A 546 -19.12 -8.52 -24.51
C ARG A 546 -18.21 -7.93 -25.58
N LEU A 547 -17.66 -6.74 -25.36
CA LEU A 547 -16.75 -6.05 -26.28
C LEU A 547 -15.48 -6.85 -26.54
N LYS A 548 -14.91 -7.52 -25.52
CA LYS A 548 -13.71 -8.34 -25.73
C LYS A 548 -13.94 -9.52 -26.67
N VAL A 549 -15.16 -10.03 -26.79
CA VAL A 549 -15.50 -11.09 -27.77
C VAL A 549 -16.19 -10.55 -29.03
N GLY A 550 -16.35 -9.22 -29.14
CA GLY A 550 -17.05 -8.57 -30.26
C GLY A 550 -18.59 -8.66 -30.21
N ASN A 551 -19.18 -9.19 -29.14
CA ASN A 551 -20.64 -9.37 -29.01
C ASN A 551 -21.37 -8.08 -28.55
N ALA A 552 -21.17 -6.98 -29.28
CA ALA A 552 -21.77 -5.68 -29.01
C ALA A 552 -22.08 -4.96 -30.31
N LYS A 553 -22.95 -3.95 -30.27
CA LYS A 553 -23.20 -3.05 -31.42
C LYS A 553 -22.23 -1.87 -31.38
N LEU A 554 -21.95 -1.26 -32.55
CA LEU A 554 -21.07 -0.09 -32.64
C LEU A 554 -21.54 1.08 -31.76
N GLU A 555 -22.86 1.30 -31.69
CA GLU A 555 -23.49 2.32 -30.84
C GLU A 555 -23.26 2.07 -29.34
N GLU A 556 -23.00 0.82 -28.93
CA GLU A 556 -22.72 0.50 -27.53
C GLU A 556 -21.38 1.05 -27.05
N ILE A 557 -20.45 1.41 -27.96
CA ILE A 557 -19.21 2.09 -27.59
C ILE A 557 -19.54 3.49 -27.03
N ASP A 558 -20.44 4.22 -27.70
CA ASP A 558 -20.87 5.55 -27.27
C ASP A 558 -21.76 5.47 -26.03
N MET A 559 -22.64 4.47 -25.95
CA MET A 559 -23.40 4.16 -24.74
C MET A 559 -22.47 3.88 -23.56
N LEU A 560 -21.43 3.06 -23.74
CA LEU A 560 -20.46 2.75 -22.69
C LEU A 560 -19.70 4.01 -22.25
N GLN A 561 -19.34 4.87 -23.20
CA GLN A 561 -18.73 6.16 -22.92
C GLN A 561 -19.67 7.07 -22.12
N GLU A 562 -20.98 7.03 -22.35
CA GLU A 562 -21.97 7.75 -21.55
C GLU A 562 -22.13 7.15 -20.15
N VAL A 563 -22.22 5.82 -20.03
CA VAL A 563 -22.30 5.12 -18.74
C VAL A 563 -21.11 5.48 -17.85
N THR A 564 -19.89 5.48 -18.41
CA THR A 564 -18.70 5.89 -17.63
C THR A 564 -18.81 7.32 -17.10
N LYS A 565 -19.40 8.27 -17.85
CA LYS A 565 -19.62 9.66 -17.41
C LYS A 565 -20.75 9.80 -16.39
N GLN A 566 -21.73 8.90 -16.40
CA GLN A 566 -22.76 8.83 -15.36
C GLN A 566 -22.23 8.28 -14.03
N ILE A 567 -21.17 7.45 -14.08
CA ILE A 567 -20.47 6.96 -12.89
C ILE A 567 -19.52 8.04 -12.36
N GLU A 568 -18.67 8.58 -13.23
CA GLU A 568 -17.70 9.61 -12.90
C GLU A 568 -18.38 10.84 -12.28
N GLY A 569 -17.83 11.34 -11.17
CA GLY A 569 -18.33 12.54 -10.50
C GLY A 569 -19.67 12.41 -9.76
N HIS A 570 -20.36 11.27 -9.86
CA HIS A 570 -21.65 11.01 -9.19
C HIS A 570 -21.55 9.96 -8.07
N THR A 571 -20.33 9.65 -7.64
CA THR A 571 -20.05 8.64 -6.61
C THR A 571 -19.53 9.29 -5.33
N ILE A 572 -19.69 8.59 -4.19
CA ILE A 572 -19.28 9.12 -2.87
C ILE A 572 -17.76 9.28 -2.78
N CYS A 573 -17.01 8.40 -3.45
CA CYS A 573 -15.56 8.38 -3.44
C CYS A 573 -15.01 8.14 -4.85
N ALA A 574 -13.71 8.36 -5.02
CA ALA A 574 -13.04 8.26 -6.32
C ALA A 574 -12.93 6.83 -6.89
N LEU A 575 -13.47 5.79 -6.22
CA LEU A 575 -13.54 4.45 -6.82
C LEU A 575 -14.41 4.45 -8.09
N GLY A 576 -15.48 5.25 -8.13
CA GLY A 576 -16.30 5.40 -9.33
C GLY A 576 -15.50 5.93 -10.52
N ASP A 577 -14.73 6.99 -10.27
CA ASP A 577 -13.82 7.58 -11.26
C ASP A 577 -12.74 6.56 -11.69
N ALA A 578 -12.13 5.86 -10.72
CA ALA A 578 -11.14 4.81 -10.96
C ALA A 578 -11.69 3.63 -11.79
N ALA A 579 -12.99 3.32 -11.67
CA ALA A 579 -13.64 2.30 -12.47
C ALA A 579 -14.00 2.78 -13.89
N ALA A 580 -14.35 4.05 -14.04
CA ALA A 580 -14.72 4.67 -15.30
C ALA A 580 -13.49 4.95 -16.19
N TRP A 581 -12.42 5.50 -15.62
CA TRP A 581 -11.27 6.01 -16.35
C TRP A 581 -10.50 4.99 -17.20
N PRO A 582 -10.29 3.72 -16.79
CA PRO A 582 -9.65 2.72 -17.65
C PRO A 582 -10.46 2.44 -18.92
N VAL A 583 -11.78 2.37 -18.78
CA VAL A 583 -12.72 2.17 -19.90
C VAL A 583 -12.73 3.40 -20.80
N GLN A 584 -12.79 4.60 -20.23
CA GLN A 584 -12.70 5.85 -21.00
C GLN A 584 -11.37 5.96 -21.77
N GLY A 585 -10.26 5.59 -21.14
CA GLY A 585 -8.94 5.55 -21.79
C GLY A 585 -8.88 4.55 -22.94
N LEU A 586 -9.47 3.37 -22.76
CA LEU A 586 -9.60 2.36 -23.82
C LEU A 586 -10.43 2.88 -24.98
N ILE A 587 -11.62 3.44 -24.74
CA ILE A 587 -12.47 3.98 -25.80
C ILE A 587 -11.72 5.09 -26.53
N ARG A 588 -11.12 6.04 -25.81
CA ARG A 588 -10.44 7.18 -26.43
C ARG A 588 -9.28 6.77 -27.35
N HIS A 589 -8.48 5.78 -26.97
CA HIS A 589 -7.24 5.44 -27.68
C HIS A 589 -7.34 4.20 -28.57
N PHE A 590 -8.25 3.28 -28.24
CA PHE A 590 -8.40 1.97 -28.90
C PHE A 590 -9.83 1.73 -29.39
N ARG A 591 -10.65 2.77 -29.60
CA ARG A 591 -11.93 2.65 -30.33
C ARG A 591 -11.81 1.90 -31.65
N PRO A 592 -10.79 2.13 -32.52
CA PRO A 592 -10.64 1.35 -33.74
C PRO A 592 -10.54 -0.16 -33.51
N GLU A 593 -9.90 -0.59 -32.41
CA GLU A 593 -9.80 -2.01 -32.04
C GLU A 593 -11.15 -2.57 -31.55
N LEU A 594 -11.93 -1.78 -30.80
CA LEU A 594 -13.29 -2.14 -30.40
C LEU A 594 -14.21 -2.30 -31.62
N GLU A 595 -14.16 -1.35 -32.54
CA GLU A 595 -14.96 -1.38 -33.78
C GLU A 595 -14.56 -2.55 -34.69
N ARG A 596 -13.26 -2.84 -34.79
CA ARG A 596 -12.74 -4.00 -35.54
C ARG A 596 -13.34 -5.30 -35.01
N ARG A 597 -13.31 -5.53 -33.69
CA ARG A 597 -13.86 -6.75 -33.07
C ARG A 597 -15.36 -6.92 -33.33
N ILE A 598 -16.12 -5.84 -33.22
CA ILE A 598 -17.56 -5.85 -33.49
C ILE A 598 -17.83 -6.22 -34.95
N LYS A 599 -17.09 -5.62 -35.89
CA LYS A 599 -17.24 -5.90 -37.33
C LYS A 599 -16.85 -7.35 -37.67
N GLU A 600 -15.72 -7.84 -37.17
CA GLU A 600 -15.29 -9.22 -37.36
C GLU A 600 -16.30 -10.23 -36.81
N ARG A 601 -16.92 -9.92 -35.66
CA ARG A 601 -17.98 -10.75 -35.10
C ARG A 601 -19.22 -10.75 -36.01
N ALA A 602 -19.64 -9.59 -36.50
CA ALA A 602 -20.80 -9.48 -37.38
C ALA A 602 -20.57 -10.21 -38.73
N GLU A 603 -19.37 -10.11 -39.30
CA GLU A 603 -18.98 -10.85 -40.51
C GLU A 603 -19.01 -12.37 -40.27
N LYS A 604 -18.50 -12.82 -39.12
CA LYS A 604 -18.54 -14.23 -38.73
C LYS A 604 -19.98 -14.75 -38.60
N GLU A 605 -20.86 -13.99 -37.96
CA GLU A 605 -22.28 -14.36 -37.79
C GLU A 605 -23.02 -14.41 -39.13
N LEU A 606 -22.71 -13.49 -40.06
CA LEU A 606 -23.26 -13.51 -41.41
C LEU A 606 -22.81 -14.75 -42.20
N LEU A 607 -21.52 -15.12 -42.10
CA LEU A 607 -20.98 -16.33 -42.71
C LEU A 607 -21.60 -17.60 -42.12
N GLU A 608 -21.77 -17.66 -40.80
CA GLU A 608 -22.42 -18.77 -40.10
C GLU A 608 -23.91 -18.88 -40.45
N ALA A 609 -24.61 -17.76 -40.67
CA ALA A 609 -26.01 -17.75 -41.09
C ALA A 609 -26.20 -18.09 -42.58
N SER A 610 -25.16 -17.90 -43.40
CA SER A 610 -25.18 -18.20 -44.84
C SER A 610 -24.79 -19.65 -45.17
N ALA A 611 -24.15 -20.35 -44.22
CA ALA A 611 -23.76 -21.77 -44.31
C ALA A 611 -24.88 -22.68 -43.78
#